data_AF-A0A1Z8SQ18-F1
#
_entry.id   AF-A0A1Z8SQ18-F1
#
_cell.length_a   1.000
_cell.length_b   1.000
_cell.length_c   1.000
_cell.angle_alpha   90.00
_cell.angle_beta   90.00
_cell.angle_gamma   90.00
#
_symmetry.space_group_name_H-M   'P 1'
#
loop_
_entity.id
_entity.type
_entity.pdbx_description
1 polymer ?
#
loop_
_entity_poly.entity_id
_entity_poly.type
_entity_poly.pdbx_seq_one_letter_code
_entity_poly.pdbx_strand_id
1 'polypeptide(L)'
;MVYFGPKHYRPPRVGPSNRERFRILGSFALLLALVFTVWSTSEREPESASEVPLLQPVESGEGLSPNVGDSSALDSTVSGGEVPEPVSLPRPEADPQAEPFVENPQILSAVRDEEAVVEGPSELAGLYYLLHRWRSDWKAEEVTEPPEVQELRTQADEVRGRRYNFVVSLIENPRLRELEENPSGLTQIWEAFGADRSNRLHRINFIGKPKSLPRGSEVVVTGDFLRLYRYETLTGKQGMVPEWVSGKLEPYESPFAGRSGWDSQIFWILSGLAAVTLLIGLFFISRSFSPTGSRKTAR
;
A
#
# COMPACT_ATOMS: atom_id res chain seq x y z
N MET A 1 -50.10 48.51 64.45
CA MET A 1 -49.06 47.52 64.81
C MET A 1 -48.74 46.74 63.54
N VAL A 2 -47.61 47.03 62.89
CA VAL A 2 -47.27 46.49 61.56
C VAL A 2 -46.36 45.28 61.76
N TYR A 3 -46.83 44.12 61.32
CA TYR A 3 -46.13 42.84 61.47
C TYR A 3 -45.08 42.70 60.36
N PHE A 4 -43.80 42.83 60.71
CA PHE A 4 -42.68 42.51 59.81
C PHE A 4 -42.42 41.00 59.87
N GLY A 5 -42.85 40.26 58.85
CA GLY A 5 -42.46 38.86 58.66
C GLY A 5 -40.98 38.71 58.29
N PRO A 6 -40.31 37.62 58.70
CA PRO A 6 -38.88 37.45 58.47
C PRO A 6 -38.56 37.24 56.98
N LYS A 7 -37.62 38.05 56.48
CA LYS A 7 -36.91 37.83 55.21
C LYS A 7 -36.05 36.57 55.31
N HIS A 8 -36.03 35.81 54.20
CA HIS A 8 -35.11 34.71 53.87
C HIS A 8 -35.48 33.29 54.34
N TYR A 9 -36.44 32.68 53.63
CA TYR A 9 -36.43 31.24 53.41
C TYR A 9 -35.83 30.95 52.03
N ARG A 10 -34.55 30.59 51.97
CA ARG A 10 -33.95 29.92 50.80
C ARG A 10 -33.93 28.42 51.14
N PRO A 11 -34.65 27.56 50.40
CA PRO A 11 -34.55 26.13 50.63
C PRO A 11 -33.10 25.67 50.40
N PRO A 12 -32.59 24.71 51.19
CA PRO A 12 -31.27 24.15 50.96
C PRO A 12 -31.23 23.53 49.56
N ARG A 13 -30.13 23.75 48.82
CA ARG A 13 -29.89 23.09 47.53
C ARG A 13 -29.96 21.58 47.76
N VAL A 14 -31.07 20.98 47.34
CA VAL A 14 -31.21 19.53 47.28
C VAL A 14 -30.22 19.07 46.22
N GLY A 15 -29.30 18.16 46.61
CA GLY A 15 -28.35 17.59 45.67
C GLY A 15 -29.04 16.95 44.47
N PRO A 16 -28.27 16.60 43.41
CA PRO A 16 -28.85 16.12 42.16
C PRO A 16 -29.77 14.94 42.41
N SER A 17 -30.95 15.01 41.81
CA SER A 17 -31.98 13.98 41.93
C SER A 17 -31.45 12.63 41.44
N ASN A 18 -32.01 11.52 41.92
CA ASN A 18 -31.58 10.18 41.46
C ASN A 18 -31.61 10.06 39.93
N ARG A 19 -32.55 10.75 39.28
CA ARG A 19 -32.67 10.79 37.81
C ARG A 19 -31.49 11.51 37.13
N GLU A 20 -30.95 12.56 37.74
CA GLU A 20 -29.74 13.24 37.27
C GLU A 20 -28.49 12.41 37.51
N ARG A 21 -28.43 11.70 38.64
CA ARG A 21 -27.34 10.75 38.94
C ARG A 21 -27.28 9.61 37.92
N PHE A 22 -28.43 9.06 37.53
CA PHE A 22 -28.50 8.04 36.47
C PHE A 22 -28.12 8.58 35.08
N ARG A 23 -28.44 9.85 34.76
CA ARG A 23 -28.00 10.48 33.51
C ARG A 23 -26.49 10.67 33.48
N ILE A 24 -25.90 11.14 34.58
CA ILE A 24 -24.45 11.30 34.69
C ILE A 24 -23.75 9.95 34.59
N LEU A 25 -24.23 8.92 35.31
CA LEU A 25 -23.70 7.56 35.20
C LEU A 25 -23.84 7.00 33.77
N GLY A 26 -24.97 7.24 33.12
CA GLY A 26 -25.22 6.82 31.74
C GLY A 26 -24.28 7.50 30.74
N SER A 27 -24.03 8.81 30.89
CA SER A 27 -23.06 9.54 30.08
C SER A 27 -21.63 9.04 30.30
N PHE A 28 -21.27 8.68 31.54
CA PHE A 28 -19.99 8.08 31.87
C PHE A 28 -19.82 6.68 31.25
N ALA A 29 -20.85 5.85 31.33
CA ALA A 29 -20.84 4.52 30.73
C ALA A 29 -20.76 4.59 29.19
N LEU A 30 -21.45 5.56 28.57
CA LEU A 30 -21.38 5.80 27.13
C LEU A 30 -19.99 6.27 26.71
N LEU A 31 -19.37 7.16 27.50
CA LEU A 31 -18.03 7.68 27.23
C LEU A 31 -16.97 6.57 27.36
N LEU A 32 -17.08 5.72 28.39
CA LEU A 32 -16.23 4.54 28.54
C LEU A 32 -16.43 3.56 27.38
N ALA A 33 -17.67 3.29 26.96
CA ALA A 33 -17.95 2.44 25.82
C ALA A 33 -17.32 2.99 24.53
N LEU A 34 -17.40 4.31 24.31
CA LEU A 34 -16.78 4.98 23.16
C LEU A 34 -15.25 4.85 23.17
N VAL A 35 -14.62 5.08 24.33
CA VAL A 35 -13.17 4.90 24.50
C VAL A 35 -12.77 3.44 24.24
N PHE A 36 -13.52 2.46 24.77
CA PHE A 36 -13.24 1.04 24.54
C PHE A 36 -13.43 0.64 23.07
N THR A 37 -14.46 1.14 22.38
CA THR A 37 -14.65 0.85 20.95
C THR A 37 -13.53 1.44 20.09
N VAL A 38 -13.05 2.65 20.42
CA VAL A 38 -11.94 3.27 19.70
C VAL A 38 -10.62 2.54 20.01
N TRP A 39 -10.43 2.13 21.26
CA TRP A 39 -9.23 1.39 21.66
C TRP A 39 -9.20 -0.01 21.04
N SER A 40 -10.33 -0.71 20.96
CA SER A 40 -10.42 -2.01 20.29
C SER A 40 -10.21 -1.92 18.77
N THR A 41 -10.55 -0.79 18.14
CA THR A 41 -10.20 -0.57 16.73
C THR A 41 -8.74 -0.20 16.50
N SER A 42 -8.04 0.23 17.55
CA SER A 42 -6.63 0.60 17.50
C SER A 42 -5.69 -0.58 17.75
N GLU A 43 -6.18 -1.70 18.29
CA GLU A 43 -5.45 -2.95 18.51
C GLU A 43 -5.51 -3.93 17.32
N ARG A 44 -5.65 -3.45 16.08
CA ARG A 44 -5.30 -4.29 14.92
C ARG A 44 -3.79 -4.35 14.76
N GLU A 45 -3.23 -5.32 15.48
CA GLU A 45 -2.01 -6.09 15.23
C GLU A 45 -0.69 -5.32 14.99
N PRO A 46 0.26 -5.36 15.95
CA PRO A 46 1.66 -5.13 15.61
C PRO A 46 2.15 -6.25 14.69
N GLU A 47 2.73 -5.87 13.56
CA GLU A 47 3.72 -6.60 12.76
C GLU A 47 3.81 -8.11 13.01
N SER A 48 2.90 -8.89 12.44
CA SER A 48 3.30 -10.23 11.99
C SER A 48 4.06 -10.06 10.69
N ALA A 49 5.36 -9.79 10.80
CA ALA A 49 6.33 -10.06 9.76
C ALA A 49 6.24 -11.56 9.43
N SER A 50 5.27 -11.94 8.60
CA SER A 50 5.25 -13.23 7.95
C SER A 50 6.45 -13.23 7.02
N GLU A 51 7.44 -14.05 7.36
CA GLU A 51 8.52 -14.48 6.46
C GLU A 51 7.89 -14.96 5.16
N VAL A 52 7.87 -14.08 4.15
CA VAL A 52 7.54 -14.47 2.78
C VAL A 52 8.84 -14.92 2.13
N PRO A 53 8.95 -16.18 1.71
CA PRO A 53 10.23 -16.77 1.35
C PRO A 53 10.73 -16.23 0.00
N LEU A 54 12.03 -15.93 -0.03
CA LEU A 54 12.76 -15.35 -1.15
C LEU A 54 12.68 -16.27 -2.38
N LEU A 55 12.04 -15.81 -3.45
CA LEU A 55 12.04 -16.47 -4.76
C LEU A 55 13.39 -16.20 -5.46
N GLN A 56 14.25 -17.22 -5.52
CA GLN A 56 15.43 -17.26 -6.41
C GLN A 56 15.16 -18.19 -7.60
N PRO A 57 15.58 -17.84 -8.82
CA PRO A 57 15.59 -18.75 -9.95
C PRO A 57 16.66 -19.84 -9.72
N VAL A 58 16.33 -21.08 -10.07
CA VAL A 58 17.24 -22.21 -10.07
C VAL A 58 18.22 -22.06 -11.23
N GLU A 59 19.46 -21.65 -10.94
CA GLU A 59 20.60 -21.88 -11.84
C GLU A 59 21.28 -23.19 -11.46
N SER A 60 21.06 -24.20 -12.28
CA SER A 60 21.81 -25.46 -12.28
C SER A 60 22.90 -25.39 -13.36
N GLY A 61 24.18 -25.52 -12.98
CA GLY A 61 25.25 -25.80 -13.96
C GLY A 61 26.67 -25.38 -13.56
N GLU A 62 27.27 -26.15 -12.63
CA GLU A 62 28.68 -26.56 -12.57
C GLU A 62 29.80 -25.71 -13.23
N GLY A 63 30.80 -25.35 -12.41
CA GLY A 63 32.18 -25.69 -12.78
C GLY A 63 33.27 -24.61 -12.67
N LEU A 64 34.08 -24.73 -11.62
CA LEU A 64 35.55 -24.50 -11.57
C LEU A 64 36.08 -23.06 -11.36
N SER A 65 36.50 -22.84 -10.11
CA SER A 65 37.67 -22.03 -9.74
C SER A 65 38.96 -22.60 -10.36
N PRO A 66 40.02 -21.80 -10.57
CA PRO A 66 41.03 -21.69 -9.51
C PRO A 66 41.78 -20.35 -9.37
N ASN A 67 42.03 -20.00 -8.11
CA ASN A 67 43.27 -19.52 -7.45
C ASN A 67 44.25 -18.46 -8.07
N VAL A 68 44.46 -17.43 -7.24
CA VAL A 68 45.73 -16.92 -6.66
C VAL A 68 46.76 -16.22 -7.55
N GLY A 69 47.05 -14.97 -7.16
CA GLY A 69 48.27 -14.24 -7.51
C GLY A 69 48.40 -12.93 -6.73
N ASP A 70 48.94 -13.02 -5.52
CA ASP A 70 49.35 -11.92 -4.65
C ASP A 70 50.68 -11.31 -5.15
N SER A 71 50.83 -9.97 -5.13
CA SER A 71 52.11 -9.27 -5.21
C SER A 71 51.97 -7.83 -4.71
N SER A 72 52.72 -7.57 -3.64
CA SER A 72 52.79 -6.36 -2.82
C SER A 72 53.46 -5.12 -3.45
N ALA A 73 53.08 -3.97 -2.86
CA ALA A 73 53.91 -2.83 -2.43
C ALA A 73 54.53 -1.81 -3.42
N LEU A 74 54.03 -0.57 -3.27
CA LEU A 74 54.74 0.72 -3.07
C LEU A 74 56.02 1.02 -3.88
N ASP A 75 55.99 2.09 -4.70
CA ASP A 75 56.70 3.35 -4.36
C ASP A 75 56.28 4.52 -5.28
N SER A 76 56.64 5.74 -4.86
CA SER A 76 55.87 6.97 -5.00
C SER A 76 56.38 7.93 -6.09
N THR A 77 55.44 8.70 -6.67
CA THR A 77 55.55 10.09 -7.17
C THR A 77 56.48 10.43 -8.34
N VAL A 78 55.91 11.07 -9.39
CA VAL A 78 56.14 12.49 -9.79
C VAL A 78 55.33 12.86 -11.05
N SER A 79 54.47 13.88 -10.90
CA SER A 79 54.18 15.01 -11.80
C SER A 79 53.66 14.80 -13.24
N GLY A 80 52.40 15.22 -13.44
CA GLY A 80 52.00 16.10 -14.55
C GLY A 80 51.88 15.46 -15.94
N GLY A 81 50.80 14.72 -16.17
CA GLY A 81 50.35 14.32 -17.51
C GLY A 81 48.82 14.36 -17.56
N GLU A 82 48.29 14.98 -18.61
CA GLU A 82 46.86 15.22 -18.87
C GLU A 82 45.95 14.12 -18.35
N VAL A 83 44.93 14.52 -17.58
CA VAL A 83 43.77 13.68 -17.31
C VAL A 83 43.18 13.29 -18.67
N PRO A 84 43.18 12.01 -19.06
CA PRO A 84 42.59 11.62 -20.33
C PRO A 84 41.11 12.06 -20.32
N GLU A 85 40.70 12.73 -21.40
CA GLU A 85 39.31 13.15 -21.57
C GLU A 85 38.39 11.95 -21.31
N PRO A 86 37.28 12.14 -20.58
CA PRO A 86 36.37 11.05 -20.29
C PRO A 86 35.93 10.42 -21.62
N VAL A 87 36.39 9.18 -21.84
CA VAL A 87 35.93 8.36 -22.96
C VAL A 87 34.42 8.28 -22.82
N SER A 88 33.72 8.92 -23.75
CA SER A 88 32.27 8.81 -23.83
C SER A 88 31.98 7.34 -24.05
N LEU A 89 31.50 6.65 -23.02
CA LEU A 89 30.93 5.32 -23.19
C LEU A 89 29.91 5.42 -24.32
N PRO A 90 29.89 4.47 -25.27
CA PRO A 90 28.86 4.44 -26.29
C PRO A 90 27.53 4.58 -25.56
N ARG A 91 26.77 5.64 -25.87
CA ARG A 91 25.43 5.80 -25.33
C ARG A 91 24.70 4.50 -25.69
N PRO A 92 24.03 3.84 -24.74
CA PRO A 92 23.14 2.76 -25.12
C PRO A 92 22.24 3.32 -26.22
N GLU A 93 22.25 2.65 -27.37
CA GLU A 93 21.48 3.04 -28.54
C GLU A 93 20.06 3.32 -28.04
N ALA A 94 19.55 4.53 -28.33
CA ALA A 94 18.19 4.87 -27.96
C ALA A 94 17.29 3.78 -28.53
N ASP A 95 16.42 3.20 -27.69
CA ASP A 95 15.60 2.05 -28.08
C ASP A 95 14.97 2.32 -29.46
N PRO A 96 15.09 1.38 -30.42
CA PRO A 96 14.70 1.61 -31.80
C PRO A 96 13.27 2.16 -31.84
N GLN A 97 13.06 3.26 -32.56
CA GLN A 97 11.75 3.93 -32.61
C GLN A 97 10.69 2.91 -33.04
N ALA A 98 9.63 2.76 -32.24
CA ALA A 98 8.61 1.76 -32.50
C ALA A 98 7.89 2.04 -33.82
N GLU A 99 7.73 1.00 -34.63
CA GLU A 99 6.93 1.04 -35.85
C GLU A 99 5.46 1.42 -35.53
N PRO A 100 4.69 1.93 -36.50
CA PRO A 100 3.28 2.22 -36.32
C PRO A 100 2.52 0.98 -35.87
N PHE A 101 1.71 1.12 -34.82
CA PHE A 101 0.96 -0.01 -34.27
C PHE A 101 -0.20 -0.40 -35.18
N VAL A 102 -0.24 -1.68 -35.56
CA VAL A 102 -1.35 -2.29 -36.31
C VAL A 102 -2.14 -3.18 -35.36
N GLU A 103 -3.42 -2.87 -35.18
CA GLU A 103 -4.29 -3.63 -34.29
C GLU A 103 -4.59 -5.02 -34.89
N ASN A 104 -4.32 -6.06 -34.11
CA ASN A 104 -4.63 -7.44 -34.42
C ASN A 104 -5.19 -8.16 -33.17
N PRO A 105 -6.52 -8.19 -32.99
CA PRO A 105 -7.13 -8.80 -31.80
C PRO A 105 -6.93 -10.31 -31.71
N GLN A 106 -6.59 -10.98 -32.83
CA GLN A 106 -6.38 -12.43 -32.84
C GLN A 106 -5.20 -12.86 -31.97
N ILE A 107 -4.17 -12.01 -31.86
CA ILE A 107 -2.99 -12.30 -31.03
C ILE A 107 -3.40 -12.43 -29.56
N LEU A 108 -4.24 -11.52 -29.07
CA LEU A 108 -4.73 -11.56 -27.69
C LEU A 108 -5.72 -12.71 -27.47
N SER A 109 -6.57 -13.04 -28.46
CA SER A 109 -7.51 -14.16 -28.33
C SER A 109 -6.83 -15.54 -28.23
N ALA A 110 -5.56 -15.66 -28.66
CA ALA A 110 -4.80 -16.90 -28.59
C ALA A 110 -4.09 -17.12 -27.24
N VAL A 111 -4.03 -16.11 -26.37
CA VAL A 111 -3.38 -16.16 -25.06
C VAL A 111 -4.19 -17.07 -24.13
N ARG A 112 -3.51 -18.04 -23.50
CA ARG A 112 -4.15 -18.93 -22.53
C ARG A 112 -4.00 -18.37 -21.12
N ASP A 113 -5.08 -18.45 -20.35
CA ASP A 113 -5.10 -18.11 -18.93
C ASP A 113 -4.56 -19.28 -18.08
N GLU A 114 -5.35 -19.74 -17.10
CA GLU A 114 -5.00 -20.64 -15.98
C GLU A 114 -4.22 -21.94 -16.33
N GLU A 115 -4.20 -22.31 -17.61
CA GLU A 115 -3.56 -23.50 -18.16
C GLU A 115 -2.03 -23.33 -18.35
N ALA A 116 -1.53 -22.11 -18.53
CA ALA A 116 -0.13 -21.85 -18.86
C ALA A 116 0.73 -21.57 -17.62
N VAL A 117 1.27 -22.64 -17.01
CA VAL A 117 2.24 -22.56 -15.89
C VAL A 117 3.55 -21.89 -16.32
N VAL A 118 4.00 -22.17 -17.53
CA VAL A 118 5.14 -21.52 -18.19
C VAL A 118 4.61 -20.75 -19.40
N GLU A 119 5.16 -19.57 -19.64
CA GLU A 119 4.84 -18.77 -20.83
C GLU A 119 5.21 -19.54 -22.09
N GLY A 120 4.21 -19.82 -22.93
CA GLY A 120 4.41 -20.38 -24.25
C GLY A 120 4.40 -19.30 -25.34
N PRO A 121 4.43 -19.72 -26.61
CA PRO A 121 4.49 -18.81 -27.74
C PRO A 121 3.32 -17.82 -27.80
N SER A 122 2.11 -18.26 -27.46
CA SER A 122 0.92 -17.39 -27.45
C SER A 122 0.99 -16.31 -26.38
N GLU A 123 1.44 -16.67 -25.17
CA GLU A 123 1.55 -15.75 -24.05
C GLU A 123 2.63 -14.69 -24.32
N LEU A 124 3.77 -15.11 -24.87
CA LEU A 124 4.84 -14.20 -25.29
C LEU A 124 4.38 -13.29 -26.43
N ALA A 125 3.67 -13.82 -27.44
CA ALA A 125 3.13 -13.01 -28.52
C ALA A 125 2.15 -11.94 -28.00
N GLY A 126 1.28 -12.29 -27.05
CA GLY A 126 0.39 -11.35 -26.38
C GLY A 126 1.15 -10.27 -25.61
N LEU A 127 2.18 -10.66 -24.85
CA LEU A 127 3.05 -9.72 -24.14
C LEU A 127 3.72 -8.74 -25.11
N TYR A 128 4.37 -9.24 -26.16
CA TYR A 128 5.07 -8.40 -27.16
C TYR A 128 4.11 -7.47 -27.90
N TYR A 129 2.91 -7.95 -28.21
CA TYR A 129 1.88 -7.13 -28.83
C TYR A 129 1.45 -5.96 -27.93
N LEU A 130 1.19 -6.20 -26.64
CA LEU A 130 0.85 -5.13 -25.70
C LEU A 130 2.04 -4.20 -25.42
N LEU A 131 3.27 -4.71 -25.34
CA LEU A 131 4.46 -3.88 -25.20
C LEU A 131 4.64 -2.95 -26.40
N HIS A 132 4.47 -3.46 -27.63
CA HIS A 132 4.52 -2.66 -28.84
C HIS A 132 3.44 -1.56 -28.82
N ARG A 133 2.22 -1.89 -28.39
CA ARG A 133 1.12 -0.93 -28.19
C ARG A 133 1.45 0.19 -27.19
N TRP A 134 2.22 -0.10 -26.15
CA TRP A 134 2.66 0.90 -25.17
C TRP A 134 3.78 1.81 -25.68
N ARG A 135 4.54 1.37 -26.68
CA ARG A 135 5.58 2.17 -27.32
C ARG A 135 5.07 3.04 -28.46
N SER A 136 3.95 2.65 -29.06
CA SER A 136 3.34 3.39 -30.16
C SER A 136 2.56 4.62 -29.68
N ASP A 137 1.99 5.35 -30.63
CA ASP A 137 1.09 6.47 -30.41
C ASP A 137 -0.34 6.04 -30.01
N TRP A 138 -0.57 4.74 -29.83
CA TRP A 138 -1.88 4.20 -29.48
C TRP A 138 -2.38 4.73 -28.13
N LYS A 139 -3.65 5.12 -28.09
CA LYS A 139 -4.32 5.62 -26.89
C LYS A 139 -5.55 4.78 -26.60
N ALA A 140 -5.71 4.43 -25.33
CA ALA A 140 -6.92 3.76 -24.86
C ALA A 140 -8.13 4.67 -24.96
N GLU A 141 -9.25 4.08 -25.38
CA GLU A 141 -10.55 4.75 -25.46
C GLU A 141 -11.09 5.05 -24.06
N GLU A 142 -10.92 4.11 -23.14
CA GLU A 142 -11.36 4.22 -21.76
C GLU A 142 -10.32 3.63 -20.80
N VAL A 143 -10.20 4.23 -19.62
CA VAL A 143 -9.36 3.73 -18.51
C VAL A 143 -10.24 3.62 -17.27
N THR A 144 -10.42 2.40 -16.79
CA THR A 144 -11.32 2.09 -15.66
C THR A 144 -10.58 1.38 -14.53
N GLU A 145 -11.25 1.13 -13.41
CA GLU A 145 -10.69 0.26 -12.36
C GLU A 145 -10.78 -1.21 -12.78
N PRO A 146 -9.81 -2.05 -12.39
CA PRO A 146 -9.80 -3.46 -12.77
C PRO A 146 -10.97 -4.20 -12.11
N PRO A 147 -11.64 -5.13 -12.85
CA PRO A 147 -12.60 -6.05 -12.27
C PRO A 147 -11.97 -6.91 -11.18
N GLU A 148 -12.81 -7.53 -10.34
CA GLU A 148 -12.29 -8.48 -9.36
C GLU A 148 -11.65 -9.70 -10.07
N VAL A 149 -10.65 -10.33 -9.44
CA VAL A 149 -9.97 -11.51 -9.99
C VAL A 149 -10.96 -12.63 -10.36
N GLN A 150 -12.03 -12.80 -9.59
CA GLN A 150 -13.07 -13.80 -9.91
C GLN A 150 -13.87 -13.43 -11.16
N GLU A 151 -14.12 -12.15 -11.39
CA GLU A 151 -14.79 -11.67 -12.59
C GLU A 151 -13.87 -11.83 -13.79
N LEU A 152 -12.58 -11.47 -13.64
CA LEU A 152 -11.55 -11.67 -14.67
C LEU A 152 -11.49 -13.14 -15.14
N ARG A 153 -11.68 -14.13 -14.26
CA ARG A 153 -11.74 -15.55 -14.68
C ARG A 153 -12.89 -15.85 -15.64
N THR A 154 -14.02 -15.18 -15.46
CA THR A 154 -15.22 -15.43 -16.26
C THR A 154 -15.24 -14.65 -17.57
N GLN A 155 -14.56 -13.49 -17.62
CA GLN A 155 -14.64 -12.55 -18.75
C GLN A 155 -13.27 -12.23 -19.37
N ALA A 156 -12.23 -13.03 -19.08
CA ALA A 156 -10.85 -12.75 -19.47
C ALA A 156 -10.70 -12.37 -20.95
N ASP A 157 -11.35 -13.13 -21.84
CA ASP A 157 -11.31 -12.91 -23.29
C ASP A 157 -11.93 -11.57 -23.71
N GLU A 158 -12.94 -11.08 -22.99
CA GLU A 158 -13.63 -9.81 -23.30
C GLU A 158 -12.84 -8.59 -22.82
N VAL A 159 -12.04 -8.76 -21.76
CA VAL A 159 -11.30 -7.68 -21.09
C VAL A 159 -9.81 -7.68 -21.42
N ARG A 160 -9.32 -8.70 -22.14
CA ARG A 160 -7.93 -8.78 -22.59
C ARG A 160 -7.56 -7.58 -23.46
N GLY A 161 -6.44 -6.96 -23.13
CA GLY A 161 -5.98 -5.73 -23.75
C GLY A 161 -6.73 -4.46 -23.33
N ARG A 162 -7.74 -4.51 -22.45
CA ARG A 162 -8.33 -3.28 -21.92
C ARG A 162 -7.41 -2.62 -20.91
N ARG A 163 -7.43 -1.29 -20.89
CA ARG A 163 -6.57 -0.47 -20.03
C ARG A 163 -7.27 -0.17 -18.73
N TYR A 164 -6.57 -0.41 -17.63
CA TYR A 164 -7.05 -0.19 -16.28
C TYR A 164 -6.08 0.68 -15.49
N ASN A 165 -6.60 1.34 -14.46
CA ASN A 165 -5.84 2.14 -13.52
C ASN A 165 -6.16 1.73 -12.08
N PHE A 166 -5.14 1.42 -11.30
CA PHE A 166 -5.26 0.99 -9.91
C PHE A 166 -3.98 1.23 -9.12
N VAL A 167 -4.06 1.13 -7.79
CA VAL A 167 -2.93 1.30 -6.88
C VAL A 167 -2.54 -0.05 -6.30
N VAL A 168 -1.24 -0.34 -6.29
CA VAL A 168 -0.66 -1.51 -5.61
C VAL A 168 0.49 -1.09 -4.72
N SER A 169 0.72 -1.84 -3.65
CA SER A 169 1.93 -1.78 -2.83
C SER A 169 2.92 -2.82 -3.35
N LEU A 170 4.12 -2.40 -3.73
CA LEU A 170 5.15 -3.32 -4.23
C LEU A 170 5.59 -4.31 -3.15
N ILE A 171 5.61 -5.59 -3.48
CA ILE A 171 6.00 -6.66 -2.55
C ILE A 171 7.48 -6.95 -2.66
N GLU A 172 8.07 -6.62 -3.80
CA GLU A 172 9.50 -6.73 -4.06
C GLU A 172 9.99 -5.57 -4.91
N ASN A 173 11.31 -5.45 -5.00
CA ASN A 173 11.93 -4.49 -5.90
C ASN A 173 11.69 -4.94 -7.34
N PRO A 174 11.38 -4.02 -8.27
CA PRO A 174 11.29 -4.38 -9.68
C PRO A 174 12.57 -5.04 -10.18
N ARG A 175 12.40 -6.14 -10.92
CA ARG A 175 13.48 -6.95 -11.48
C ARG A 175 13.58 -6.70 -12.98
N LEU A 176 14.80 -6.69 -13.51
CA LEU A 176 15.01 -6.62 -14.95
C LEU A 176 14.81 -8.02 -15.54
N ARG A 177 14.07 -8.11 -16.64
CA ARG A 177 13.81 -9.32 -17.40
C ARG A 177 14.25 -9.10 -18.84
N GLU A 178 15.16 -9.93 -19.31
CA GLU A 178 15.60 -9.95 -20.71
C GLU A 178 14.51 -10.58 -21.60
N LEU A 179 14.39 -10.06 -22.82
CA LEU A 179 13.44 -10.55 -23.82
C LEU A 179 14.20 -11.08 -25.04
N GLU A 180 13.70 -12.16 -25.61
CA GLU A 180 14.12 -12.65 -26.93
C GLU A 180 13.80 -11.62 -28.01
N GLU A 181 14.40 -11.76 -29.19
CA GLU A 181 14.12 -10.89 -30.33
C GLU A 181 12.62 -10.95 -30.67
N ASN A 182 11.97 -9.78 -30.70
CA ASN A 182 10.52 -9.70 -30.80
C ASN A 182 10.03 -8.45 -31.56
N PRO A 183 8.78 -8.46 -32.04
CA PRO A 183 8.22 -7.36 -32.83
C PRO A 183 8.15 -6.00 -32.12
N SER A 184 8.22 -5.96 -30.78
CA SER A 184 8.23 -4.69 -30.04
C SER A 184 9.59 -3.98 -30.07
N GLY A 185 10.65 -4.68 -30.53
CA GLY A 185 12.02 -4.17 -30.56
C GLY A 185 12.63 -3.92 -29.18
N LEU A 186 12.00 -4.39 -28.11
CA LEU A 186 12.54 -4.32 -26.74
C LEU A 186 13.40 -5.54 -26.46
N THR A 187 14.59 -5.32 -25.93
CA THR A 187 15.50 -6.38 -25.46
C THR A 187 15.33 -6.66 -23.97
N GLN A 188 14.68 -5.76 -23.23
CA GLN A 188 14.50 -5.86 -21.79
C GLN A 188 13.23 -5.14 -21.34
N ILE A 189 12.63 -5.65 -20.27
CA ILE A 189 11.52 -5.04 -19.55
C ILE A 189 11.74 -5.18 -18.04
N TRP A 190 10.96 -4.46 -17.26
CA TRP A 190 10.92 -4.61 -15.82
C TRP A 190 9.70 -5.41 -15.40
N GLU A 191 9.88 -6.26 -14.40
CA GLU A 191 8.83 -7.06 -13.79
C GLU A 191 8.71 -6.68 -12.31
N ALA A 192 7.49 -6.54 -11.82
CA ALA A 192 7.21 -6.34 -10.40
C ALA A 192 5.96 -7.08 -9.95
N PHE A 193 5.97 -7.49 -8.68
CA PHE A 193 4.79 -8.00 -8.00
C PHE A 193 4.29 -6.97 -6.99
N GLY A 194 2.98 -6.72 -7.03
CA GLY A 194 2.30 -5.78 -6.13
C GLY A 194 1.08 -6.41 -5.47
N ALA A 195 0.71 -5.92 -4.29
CA ALA A 195 -0.53 -6.24 -3.62
C ALA A 195 -1.50 -5.06 -3.71
N ASP A 196 -2.76 -5.30 -4.06
CA ASP A 196 -3.81 -4.29 -3.95
C ASP A 196 -4.25 -4.07 -2.48
N ARG A 197 -5.20 -3.16 -2.25
CA ARG A 197 -5.78 -2.91 -0.92
C ARG A 197 -6.46 -4.12 -0.27
N SER A 198 -6.87 -5.09 -1.08
CA SER A 198 -7.47 -6.35 -0.64
C SER A 198 -6.42 -7.44 -0.40
N ASN A 199 -5.13 -7.09 -0.45
CA ASN A 199 -3.99 -8.01 -0.38
C ASN A 199 -3.98 -9.08 -1.49
N ARG A 200 -4.59 -8.78 -2.64
CA ARG A 200 -4.54 -9.63 -3.84
C ARG A 200 -3.28 -9.30 -4.60
N LEU A 201 -2.61 -10.32 -5.10
CA LEU A 201 -1.35 -10.20 -5.83
C LEU A 201 -1.62 -9.84 -7.30
N HIS A 202 -0.75 -9.01 -7.87
CA HIS A 202 -0.73 -8.60 -9.27
C HIS A 202 0.68 -8.76 -9.81
N ARG A 203 0.80 -9.25 -11.04
CA ARG A 203 2.06 -9.28 -11.79
C ARG A 203 2.06 -8.15 -12.81
N ILE A 204 3.13 -7.35 -12.86
CA ILE A 204 3.18 -6.16 -13.71
C ILE A 204 4.48 -6.17 -14.51
N ASN A 205 4.34 -6.21 -15.82
CA ASN A 205 5.43 -6.05 -16.78
C ASN A 205 5.43 -4.61 -17.32
N PHE A 206 6.56 -3.92 -17.31
CA PHE A 206 6.62 -2.52 -17.74
C PHE A 206 7.93 -2.11 -18.39
N ILE A 207 7.87 -1.11 -19.26
CA ILE A 207 8.99 -0.69 -20.13
C ILE A 207 9.91 0.28 -19.39
N GLY A 208 9.32 1.34 -18.82
CA GLY A 208 10.04 2.46 -18.26
C GLY A 208 10.85 2.08 -17.02
N LYS A 209 12.13 2.44 -17.00
CA LYS A 209 13.01 2.21 -15.85
C LYS A 209 12.38 2.76 -14.56
N PRO A 210 12.22 1.94 -13.51
CA PRO A 210 11.61 2.37 -12.25
C PRO A 210 12.50 3.39 -11.56
N LYS A 211 11.92 4.54 -11.18
CA LYS A 211 12.62 5.59 -10.43
C LYS A 211 12.44 5.34 -8.94
N SER A 212 13.45 4.74 -8.30
CA SER A 212 13.48 4.51 -6.84
C SER A 212 12.16 3.99 -6.28
N LEU A 213 11.78 2.77 -6.70
CA LEU A 213 10.59 2.08 -6.22
C LEU A 213 11.02 0.88 -5.35
N PRO A 214 11.44 1.10 -4.09
CA PRO A 214 11.74 0.01 -3.19
C PRO A 214 10.47 -0.79 -2.85
N ARG A 215 10.67 -2.03 -2.39
CA ARG A 215 9.64 -2.82 -1.73
C ARG A 215 8.87 -1.98 -0.70
N GLY A 216 7.55 -2.13 -0.70
CA GLY A 216 6.61 -1.40 0.14
C GLY A 216 6.10 -0.09 -0.46
N SER A 217 6.69 0.39 -1.56
CA SER A 217 6.21 1.61 -2.22
C SER A 217 4.82 1.40 -2.80
N GLU A 218 3.93 2.36 -2.57
CA GLU A 218 2.65 2.43 -3.28
C GLU A 218 2.87 3.02 -4.66
N VAL A 219 2.33 2.36 -5.69
CA VAL A 219 2.47 2.78 -7.08
C VAL A 219 1.12 2.76 -7.78
N VAL A 220 0.92 3.72 -8.66
CA VAL A 220 -0.17 3.75 -9.62
C VAL A 220 0.24 2.92 -10.83
N VAL A 221 -0.61 1.96 -11.17
CA VAL A 221 -0.46 1.09 -12.32
C VAL A 221 -1.53 1.46 -13.32
N THR A 222 -1.11 2.05 -14.45
CA THR A 222 -1.94 2.09 -15.64
C THR A 222 -1.48 0.99 -16.58
N GLY A 223 -2.25 -0.08 -16.74
CA GLY A 223 -1.83 -1.30 -17.41
C GLY A 223 -2.94 -1.92 -18.27
N ASP A 224 -2.53 -2.57 -19.35
CA ASP A 224 -3.40 -3.39 -20.19
C ASP A 224 -3.44 -4.82 -19.62
N PHE A 225 -4.64 -5.39 -19.47
CA PHE A 225 -4.79 -6.76 -18.98
C PHE A 225 -4.25 -7.77 -20.00
N LEU A 226 -3.34 -8.66 -19.61
CA LEU A 226 -2.82 -9.69 -20.50
C LEU A 226 -3.51 -11.04 -20.28
N ARG A 227 -3.48 -11.54 -19.04
CA ARG A 227 -4.01 -12.86 -18.69
C ARG A 227 -4.09 -13.06 -17.18
N LEU A 228 -4.67 -14.17 -16.77
CA LEU A 228 -4.48 -14.72 -15.43
C LEU A 228 -3.23 -15.61 -15.40
N TYR A 229 -2.18 -15.10 -14.75
CA TYR A 229 -0.94 -15.82 -14.54
C TYR A 229 -1.06 -16.81 -13.38
N ARG A 230 -0.73 -18.07 -13.64
CA ARG A 230 -0.62 -19.10 -12.62
C ARG A 230 0.81 -19.14 -12.09
N TYR A 231 0.94 -19.11 -10.77
CA TYR A 231 2.22 -19.19 -10.09
C TYR A 231 2.21 -20.32 -9.06
N GLU A 232 3.40 -20.84 -8.77
CA GLU A 232 3.61 -21.80 -7.70
C GLU A 232 4.48 -21.16 -6.62
N THR A 233 4.01 -21.19 -5.38
CA THR A 233 4.77 -20.72 -4.23
C THR A 233 5.87 -21.73 -3.87
N LEU A 234 6.86 -21.29 -3.09
CA LEU A 234 7.92 -22.16 -2.55
C LEU A 234 7.37 -23.31 -1.67
N THR A 235 6.13 -23.21 -1.21
CA THR A 235 5.43 -24.27 -0.46
C THR A 235 4.68 -25.25 -1.36
N GLY A 236 4.82 -25.15 -2.68
CA GLY A 236 4.09 -25.95 -3.67
C GLY A 236 2.62 -25.57 -3.84
N LYS A 237 2.15 -24.51 -3.15
CA LYS A 237 0.78 -24.01 -3.34
C LYS A 237 0.70 -23.23 -4.64
N GLN A 238 -0.30 -23.55 -5.43
CA GLN A 238 -0.59 -22.85 -6.67
C GLN A 238 -1.58 -21.72 -6.41
N GLY A 239 -1.31 -20.57 -7.03
CA GLY A 239 -2.18 -19.41 -7.01
C GLY A 239 -2.34 -18.83 -8.40
N MET A 240 -3.23 -17.85 -8.51
CA MET A 240 -3.47 -17.13 -9.75
C MET A 240 -3.54 -15.64 -9.49
N VAL A 241 -2.91 -14.86 -10.37
CA VAL A 241 -2.85 -13.41 -10.28
C VAL A 241 -3.10 -12.81 -11.65
N PRO A 242 -3.78 -11.66 -11.74
CA PRO A 242 -3.86 -10.93 -12.99
C PRO A 242 -2.48 -10.38 -13.37
N GLU A 243 -2.14 -10.55 -14.65
CA GLU A 243 -0.94 -10.05 -15.28
C GLU A 243 -1.25 -8.82 -16.14
N TRP A 244 -0.47 -7.76 -15.94
CA TRP A 244 -0.67 -6.46 -16.56
C TRP A 244 0.57 -6.05 -17.34
N VAL A 245 0.36 -5.37 -18.47
CA VAL A 245 1.45 -4.75 -19.26
C VAL A 245 1.28 -3.24 -19.18
N SER A 246 2.33 -2.53 -18.78
CA SER A 246 2.30 -1.08 -18.55
C SER A 246 3.46 -0.37 -19.22
N GLY A 247 3.29 0.92 -19.52
CA GLY A 247 4.39 1.74 -19.99
C GLY A 247 5.39 2.06 -18.87
N LYS A 248 4.90 2.40 -17.68
CA LYS A 248 5.72 2.81 -16.52
C LYS A 248 4.92 2.69 -15.23
N LEU A 249 5.63 2.53 -14.12
CA LEU A 249 5.06 2.66 -12.78
C LEU A 249 5.28 4.07 -12.25
N GLU A 250 4.23 4.69 -11.73
CA GLU A 250 4.30 6.00 -11.08
C GLU A 250 4.16 5.83 -9.58
N PRO A 251 4.99 6.50 -8.75
CA PRO A 251 4.78 6.49 -7.30
C PRO A 251 3.41 7.08 -6.97
N TYR A 252 2.66 6.41 -6.10
CA TYR A 252 1.38 6.92 -5.63
C TYR A 252 1.61 7.81 -4.41
N GLU A 253 1.36 9.10 -4.57
CA GLU A 253 1.29 10.03 -3.45
C GLU A 253 -0.15 10.07 -2.94
N SER A 254 -0.41 9.40 -1.83
CA SER A 254 -1.74 9.43 -1.22
C SER A 254 -2.15 10.87 -0.90
N PRO A 255 -3.33 11.35 -1.34
CA PRO A 255 -3.85 12.67 -0.97
C PRO A 255 -4.11 12.80 0.54
N PHE A 256 -4.01 11.68 1.28
CA PHE A 256 -4.15 11.59 2.73
C PHE A 256 -2.81 11.34 3.46
N ALA A 257 -1.67 11.33 2.77
CA ALA A 257 -0.35 11.10 3.38
C ALA A 257 0.00 12.11 4.50
N GLY A 258 -0.69 13.25 4.57
CA GLY A 258 -0.60 14.23 5.66
C GLY A 258 -1.72 14.18 6.72
N ARG A 259 -2.71 13.27 6.60
CA ARG A 259 -3.87 13.19 7.51
C ARG A 259 -3.74 12.17 8.63
N SER A 260 -2.73 11.30 8.64
CA SER A 260 -2.47 10.38 9.76
C SER A 260 -2.17 11.11 11.08
N GLY A 261 -1.67 12.34 11.00
CA GLY A 261 -1.53 13.24 12.15
C GLY A 261 -2.85 13.80 12.70
N TRP A 262 -3.92 13.85 11.88
CA TRP A 262 -5.22 14.35 12.33
C TRP A 262 -5.92 13.34 13.23
N ASP A 263 -5.86 12.04 12.92
CA ASP A 263 -6.53 11.02 13.73
C ASP A 263 -5.92 10.92 15.13
N SER A 264 -4.59 11.00 15.23
CA SER A 264 -3.90 11.03 16.53
C SER A 264 -4.14 12.33 17.30
N GLN A 265 -4.11 13.50 16.64
CA GLN A 265 -4.39 14.79 17.28
C GLN A 265 -5.84 14.88 17.76
N ILE A 266 -6.81 14.46 16.95
CA ILE A 266 -8.24 14.43 17.31
C ILE A 266 -8.47 13.48 18.48
N PHE A 267 -7.81 12.31 18.50
CA PHE A 267 -7.86 11.38 19.63
C PHE A 267 -7.35 12.02 20.93
N TRP A 268 -6.22 12.73 20.90
CA TRP A 268 -5.69 13.44 22.07
C TRP A 268 -6.59 14.59 22.53
N ILE A 269 -7.17 15.34 21.60
CA ILE A 269 -8.11 16.43 21.89
C ILE A 269 -9.38 15.87 22.56
N LEU A 270 -9.95 14.79 22.01
CA LEU A 270 -11.14 14.14 22.56
C LEU A 270 -10.86 13.49 23.92
N SER A 271 -9.69 12.86 24.08
CA SER A 271 -9.25 12.28 25.36
C SER A 271 -9.04 13.36 26.44
N GLY A 272 -8.48 14.51 26.06
CA GLY A 272 -8.33 15.67 26.94
C GLY A 272 -9.69 16.24 27.37
N LEU A 273 -10.61 16.43 26.43
CA LEU A 273 -11.98 16.87 26.71
C LEU A 273 -12.71 15.90 27.64
N ALA A 274 -12.60 14.60 27.39
CA ALA A 274 -13.14 13.56 28.24
C ALA A 274 -12.58 13.64 29.68
N ALA A 275 -11.26 13.73 29.83
CA ALA A 275 -10.62 13.85 31.14
C ALA A 275 -11.07 15.12 31.91
N VAL A 276 -11.20 16.26 31.21
CA VAL A 276 -11.71 17.50 31.80
C VAL A 276 -13.16 17.34 32.26
N THR A 277 -14.03 16.78 31.42
CA THR A 277 -15.43 16.53 31.81
C THR A 277 -15.55 15.56 32.99
N LEU A 278 -14.67 14.57 33.08
CA LEU A 278 -14.60 13.60 34.16
C LEU A 278 -14.16 14.26 35.48
N LEU A 279 -13.15 15.13 35.43
CA LEU A 279 -12.70 15.92 36.58
C LEU A 279 -13.77 16.91 37.07
N ILE A 280 -14.48 17.56 36.15
CA ILE A 280 -15.60 18.44 36.50
C ILE A 280 -16.71 17.63 37.18
N GLY A 281 -17.06 16.45 36.64
CA GLY A 281 -18.02 15.54 37.25
C GLY A 281 -17.63 15.11 38.66
N LEU A 282 -16.38 14.70 38.86
CA LEU A 282 -15.82 14.35 40.17
C LEU A 282 -15.84 15.52 41.16
N PHE A 283 -15.56 16.75 40.70
CA PHE A 283 -15.63 17.95 41.53
C PHE A 283 -17.05 18.29 42.00
N PHE A 284 -18.05 18.13 41.14
CA PHE A 284 -19.45 18.32 41.54
C PHE A 284 -19.96 17.21 42.46
N ILE A 285 -19.53 15.96 42.25
CA ILE A 285 -19.84 14.84 43.12
C ILE A 285 -19.20 15.05 44.51
N SER A 286 -17.92 15.40 44.59
CA SER A 286 -17.23 15.61 45.87
C SER A 286 -17.80 16.78 46.68
N ARG A 287 -18.23 17.87 46.01
CA ARG A 287 -18.97 18.96 46.66
C ARG A 287 -20.36 18.54 47.16
N SER A 288 -21.02 17.60 46.49
CA SER A 288 -22.34 17.09 46.92
C SER A 288 -22.28 16.12 48.10
N PHE A 289 -21.08 15.61 48.43
CA PHE A 289 -20.84 14.66 49.52
C PHE A 289 -20.25 15.28 50.80
N SER A 290 -20.15 16.61 50.92
CA SER A 290 -19.73 17.23 52.19
C SER A 290 -20.74 16.90 53.31
N PRO A 291 -20.37 16.09 54.32
CA PRO A 291 -21.31 15.71 55.36
C PRO A 291 -21.48 16.89 56.32
N THR A 292 -22.61 17.59 56.20
CA THR A 292 -23.09 18.50 57.24
C THR A 292 -23.38 17.74 58.52
N GLY A 293 -22.57 17.98 59.56
CA GLY A 293 -23.04 18.05 60.94
C GLY A 293 -22.91 16.79 61.78
N SER A 294 -21.76 16.65 62.44
CA SER A 294 -21.66 16.06 63.78
C SER A 294 -22.72 16.66 64.71
N ARG A 295 -23.80 15.91 64.99
CA ARG A 295 -24.75 16.24 66.04
C ARG A 295 -24.41 15.38 67.25
N LYS A 296 -23.58 15.91 68.14
CA LYS A 296 -23.44 15.41 69.51
C LYS A 296 -24.82 15.42 70.17
N THR A 297 -25.42 14.25 70.34
CA THR A 297 -26.52 14.05 71.28
C THR A 297 -25.92 13.81 72.65
N ALA A 298 -25.93 14.87 73.47
CA ALA A 298 -25.86 14.74 74.92
C ALA A 298 -27.31 14.65 75.44
N ARG A 299 -27.70 13.47 75.91
CA ARG A 299 -28.54 13.24 77.08
C ARG A 299 -28.64 11.75 77.34
#